data_AF-A0A9P5YUS6-F1
#
_entry.id   AF-A0A9P5YUS6-F1
#
_cell.length_a   1.000
_cell.length_b   1.000
_cell.length_c   1.000
_cell.angle_alpha   90.00
_cell.angle_beta   90.00
_cell.angle_gamma   90.00
#
_symmetry.space_group_name_H-M   'P 1'
#
loop_
_entity.id
_entity.type
_entity.pdbx_description
1 polymer ?
#
loop_
_entity_poly.entity_id
_entity_poly.type
_entity_poly.pdbx_seq_one_letter_code
_entity_poly.pdbx_strand_id
1 'polypeptide(L)'
;MKPLPPELWILIAEQLPPDDLLKLIGVNRLFFNLIMNELYGQLSFITADPHVFLENDDLIMCERVRVLTMWPSAVRDAVKAVDHEKNKIEQGPERPQSPLSKPLPYLHKIGGMFKHTRSLSRPNITPPSAREQLPSPEDRLDMFLSVIRKLKNVDEFEINWYLDHGPRASAWHVSFFPEIWSSIGHNLRRLSIDIQVFKLNDVIKSCGSMPNMEELQLTLRCDSARPHPGDTVVPYFLNKFSPTLRALSIKTIGHQPLSTNFLLLDYFPRLTKLSLIMPLDAKHLSDPSGLEQLLRNHPNLQDLCLRYSRCCIEPLEDGFKTLQGRHQIYSGIQLPGLRALELGLHLPVPRGTDPMLDSIARLGKDLTSLTLVDRSLTLDEVKVLLRLFPSYHLRRLSLFARFLTPQLIDVIAHSCPDLNSLALDVQAVVRSETEVGNSSVHDNIDDFTQALFNYAVDLDNGRWRYRVWTLADISVMKWEFKVGHTYSWPCMKAIAYVVPSIRSFAGQGHMREDNILPMPGTQRRLLDIGSRPKPFDT
;
A
#
# COMPACT_ATOMS: atom_id res chain seq x y z
N MET A 1 24.45 -8.46 -38.88
CA MET A 1 23.26 -9.00 -38.19
C MET A 1 22.11 -8.03 -38.40
N LYS A 2 20.89 -8.50 -38.67
CA LYS A 2 19.72 -7.62 -38.72
C LYS A 2 19.35 -7.22 -37.27
N PRO A 3 19.10 -5.94 -36.98
CA PRO A 3 18.67 -5.53 -35.65
C PRO A 3 17.31 -6.18 -35.32
N LEU A 4 17.15 -6.66 -34.09
CA LEU A 4 15.85 -7.13 -33.61
C LEU A 4 14.87 -5.94 -33.53
N PRO A 5 13.57 -6.16 -33.82
CA PRO A 5 12.53 -5.16 -33.59
C PRO A 5 12.51 -4.66 -32.12
N PRO A 6 12.20 -3.37 -31.87
CA PRO A 6 12.12 -2.81 -30.51
C PRO A 6 11.26 -3.61 -29.54
N GLU A 7 10.18 -4.22 -30.03
CA GLU A 7 9.24 -5.02 -29.25
C GLU A 7 9.92 -6.25 -28.63
N LEU A 8 10.81 -6.90 -29.39
CA LEU A 8 11.56 -8.05 -28.88
C LEU A 8 12.58 -7.64 -27.81
N TRP A 9 13.19 -6.45 -27.94
CA TRP A 9 14.10 -5.94 -26.93
C TRP A 9 13.39 -5.58 -25.63
N ILE A 10 12.17 -5.02 -25.69
CA ILE A 10 11.33 -4.77 -24.51
C ILE A 10 10.99 -6.09 -23.83
N LEU A 11 10.55 -7.10 -24.58
CA LEU A 11 10.30 -8.43 -24.03
C LEU A 11 11.54 -9.04 -23.39
N ILE A 12 12.72 -8.89 -23.99
CA ILE A 12 13.98 -9.33 -23.37
C ILE A 12 14.24 -8.56 -22.08
N ALA A 13 14.05 -7.24 -22.06
CA ALA A 13 14.26 -6.41 -20.88
C ALA A 13 13.34 -6.81 -19.71
N GLU A 14 12.07 -7.13 -19.99
CA GLU A 14 11.09 -7.58 -19.00
C GLU A 14 11.45 -8.91 -18.33
N GLN A 15 12.25 -9.75 -18.99
CA GLN A 15 12.70 -11.03 -18.44
C GLN A 15 14.00 -10.93 -17.65
N LEU A 16 14.68 -9.78 -17.67
CA LEU A 16 15.96 -9.60 -17.00
C LEU A 16 15.78 -9.06 -15.58
N PRO A 17 16.58 -9.53 -14.61
CA PRO A 17 16.62 -8.91 -13.28
C PRO A 17 16.98 -7.41 -13.38
N PRO A 18 16.39 -6.54 -12.55
CA PRO A 18 16.65 -5.10 -12.60
C PRO A 18 18.13 -4.71 -12.49
N ASP A 19 18.91 -5.46 -11.69
CA ASP A 19 20.34 -5.19 -11.52
C ASP A 19 21.18 -5.56 -12.78
N ASP A 20 20.67 -6.45 -13.63
CA ASP A 20 21.31 -6.81 -14.91
C ASP A 20 20.95 -5.83 -16.03
N LEU A 21 19.78 -5.19 -15.96
CA LEU A 21 19.38 -4.17 -16.94
C LEU A 21 20.40 -3.04 -17.03
N LEU A 22 20.96 -2.59 -15.90
CA LEU A 22 21.96 -1.52 -15.86
C LEU A 22 23.20 -1.83 -16.72
N LYS A 23 23.57 -3.11 -16.86
CA LYS A 23 24.72 -3.55 -17.68
C LYS A 23 24.45 -3.39 -19.18
N LEU A 24 23.19 -3.24 -19.58
CA LEU A 24 22.77 -3.11 -20.97
C LEU A 24 22.70 -1.66 -21.47
N ILE A 25 23.04 -0.68 -20.64
CA ILE A 25 22.92 0.75 -20.98
C ILE A 25 23.70 1.15 -22.24
N GLY A 26 24.85 0.50 -22.49
CA GLY A 26 25.68 0.72 -23.67
C GLY A 26 25.35 -0.15 -24.88
N VAL A 27 24.38 -1.07 -24.77
CA VAL A 27 24.11 -2.07 -25.83
C VAL A 27 23.41 -1.41 -27.02
N ASN A 28 22.37 -0.62 -26.77
CA ASN A 28 21.68 0.16 -27.80
C ASN A 28 20.88 1.32 -27.19
N ARG A 29 20.40 2.24 -28.05
CA ARG A 29 19.62 3.42 -27.63
C ARG A 29 18.32 3.07 -26.91
N LEU A 30 17.70 1.93 -27.22
CA LEU A 30 16.46 1.50 -26.57
C LEU A 30 16.72 1.11 -25.11
N PHE A 31 17.71 0.26 -24.84
CA PHE A 31 18.12 -0.07 -23.47
C PHE A 31 18.57 1.18 -22.71
N PHE A 32 19.37 2.04 -23.34
CA PHE A 32 19.73 3.34 -22.76
C PHE A 32 18.48 4.09 -22.30
N ASN A 33 17.48 4.26 -23.17
CA ASN A 33 16.27 4.98 -22.82
C ASN A 33 15.42 4.29 -21.74
N LEU A 34 15.29 2.96 -21.77
CA LEU A 34 14.56 2.19 -20.77
C LEU A 34 15.22 2.36 -19.40
N ILE A 35 16.54 2.17 -19.34
CA ILE A 35 17.32 2.26 -18.10
C ILE A 35 17.34 3.70 -17.57
N MET A 36 17.50 4.70 -18.43
CA MET A 36 17.44 6.10 -18.01
C MET A 36 16.04 6.49 -17.53
N ASN A 37 14.97 5.95 -18.12
CA ASN A 37 13.62 6.15 -17.61
C ASN A 37 13.41 5.48 -16.25
N GLU A 38 14.00 4.30 -16.02
CA GLU A 38 13.92 3.64 -14.71
C GLU A 38 14.72 4.41 -13.64
N LEU A 39 15.95 4.83 -13.96
CA LEU A 39 16.84 5.54 -13.04
C LEU A 39 16.36 6.96 -12.70
N TYR A 40 15.80 7.67 -13.68
CA TYR A 40 15.44 9.09 -13.55
C TYR A 40 13.93 9.35 -13.65
N GLY A 41 13.10 8.30 -13.77
CA GLY A 41 11.65 8.41 -13.84
C GLY A 41 10.99 8.81 -12.53
N GLN A 42 11.72 8.76 -11.42
CA GLN A 42 11.25 9.16 -10.11
C GLN A 42 12.08 10.33 -9.59
N LEU A 43 11.42 11.34 -9.04
CA LEU A 43 12.05 12.47 -8.37
C LEU A 43 11.42 12.65 -6.99
N SER A 44 12.24 12.83 -5.96
CA SER A 44 11.77 12.82 -4.57
C SER A 44 12.33 13.98 -3.76
N PHE A 45 11.49 14.95 -3.40
CA PHE A 45 11.84 16.06 -2.51
C PHE A 45 11.49 15.68 -1.06
N ILE A 46 12.31 14.82 -0.45
CA ILE A 46 12.09 14.28 0.90
C ILE A 46 13.15 14.69 1.92
N THR A 47 14.25 15.28 1.46
CA THR A 47 15.36 15.73 2.30
C THR A 47 15.21 17.19 2.70
N ALA A 48 15.56 17.50 3.95
CA ALA A 48 15.67 18.87 4.46
C ALA A 48 17.07 19.47 4.23
N ASP A 49 18.01 18.70 3.68
CA ASP A 49 19.36 19.16 3.39
C ASP A 49 19.35 20.11 2.16
N PRO A 50 19.68 21.40 2.33
CA PRO A 50 19.69 22.37 1.24
C PRO A 50 20.70 22.03 0.14
N HIS A 51 21.79 21.32 0.42
CA HIS A 51 22.78 20.98 -0.63
C HIS A 51 22.23 19.92 -1.58
N VAL A 52 21.70 18.82 -1.03
CA VAL A 52 21.07 17.75 -1.84
C VAL A 52 19.85 18.28 -2.60
N PHE A 53 19.14 19.25 -2.02
CA PHE A 53 18.04 19.93 -2.67
C PHE A 53 18.47 20.68 -3.94
N LEU A 54 19.66 21.28 -3.93
CA LEU A 54 20.22 22.08 -5.02
C LEU A 54 20.94 21.26 -6.09
N GLU A 55 21.36 20.02 -5.82
CA GLU A 55 22.03 19.13 -6.79
C GLU A 55 21.11 18.70 -7.98
N ASN A 56 19.86 19.17 -8.05
CA ASN A 56 18.87 18.77 -9.06
C ASN A 56 18.84 19.62 -10.34
N ASP A 57 19.89 20.39 -10.62
CA ASP A 57 19.91 21.34 -11.75
C ASP A 57 20.06 20.68 -13.14
N ASP A 58 20.29 19.37 -13.22
CA ASP A 58 20.41 18.63 -14.49
C ASP A 58 19.08 18.57 -15.26
N LEU A 59 18.86 19.60 -16.09
CA LEU A 59 17.67 19.83 -16.90
C LEU A 59 17.27 18.65 -17.79
N ILE A 60 18.25 17.88 -18.25
CA ILE A 60 18.04 16.76 -19.19
C ILE A 60 17.20 15.65 -18.55
N MET A 61 17.21 15.53 -17.22
CA MET A 61 16.48 14.46 -16.53
C MET A 61 15.00 14.80 -16.28
N CYS A 62 14.63 16.08 -16.30
CA CYS A 62 13.27 16.53 -15.98
C CYS A 62 12.21 15.95 -16.92
N GLU A 63 12.54 15.74 -18.20
CA GLU A 63 11.62 15.16 -19.19
C GLU A 63 11.31 13.68 -18.92
N ARG A 64 12.19 12.97 -18.19
CA ARG A 64 12.02 11.55 -17.88
C ARG A 64 11.19 11.31 -16.64
N VAL A 65 11.09 12.29 -15.75
CA VAL A 65 10.31 12.18 -14.51
C VAL A 65 8.84 11.90 -14.84
N ARG A 66 8.31 10.83 -14.24
CA ARG A 66 6.91 10.37 -14.30
C ARG A 66 6.28 10.40 -12.91
N VAL A 67 7.05 10.02 -11.89
CA VAL A 67 6.63 10.02 -10.49
C VAL A 67 7.33 11.14 -9.74
N LEU A 68 6.56 12.02 -9.13
CA LEU A 68 7.05 13.03 -8.20
C LEU A 68 6.62 12.65 -6.77
N THR A 69 7.56 12.59 -5.84
CA THR A 69 7.28 12.45 -4.40
C THR A 69 7.73 13.70 -3.68
N MET A 70 6.90 14.23 -2.79
CA MET A 70 7.20 15.47 -2.08
C MET A 70 6.80 15.37 -0.62
N TRP A 71 7.71 15.78 0.25
CA TRP A 71 7.45 16.03 1.66
C TRP A 71 7.50 17.53 1.86
N PRO A 72 6.36 18.24 1.91
CA PRO A 72 6.36 19.70 1.98
C PRO A 72 7.25 20.21 3.12
N SER A 73 7.18 19.59 4.30
CA SER A 73 8.00 19.93 5.46
C SER A 73 9.50 19.96 5.14
N ALA A 74 9.99 18.95 4.42
CA ALA A 74 11.39 18.85 4.01
C ALA A 74 11.77 19.95 3.02
N VAL A 75 10.92 20.23 2.03
CA VAL A 75 11.12 21.33 1.07
C VAL A 75 11.22 22.67 1.80
N ARG A 76 10.31 22.95 2.75
CA ARG A 76 10.39 24.18 3.55
C ARG A 76 11.68 24.25 4.34
N ASP A 77 12.04 23.17 5.02
CA ASP A 77 13.21 23.16 5.88
C ASP A 77 14.49 23.36 5.05
N ALA A 78 14.58 22.75 3.86
CA ALA A 78 15.66 22.97 2.90
C ALA A 78 15.70 24.42 2.37
N VAL A 79 14.54 25.00 2.04
CA VAL A 79 14.42 26.40 1.57
C VAL A 79 14.77 27.39 2.69
N LYS A 80 14.41 27.11 3.94
CA LYS A 80 14.64 28.00 5.08
C LYS A 80 15.93 27.74 5.85
N ALA A 81 16.68 26.69 5.52
CA ALA A 81 17.89 26.33 6.23
C ALA A 81 18.86 27.52 6.24
N VAL A 82 19.25 27.97 7.43
CA VAL A 82 20.22 29.06 7.60
C VAL A 82 21.57 28.44 7.91
N ASP A 83 22.65 29.00 7.34
CA ASP A 83 24.04 28.53 7.54
C ASP A 83 24.51 28.53 9.02
N HIS A 84 23.69 29.04 9.94
CA HIS A 84 24.07 29.38 11.31
C HIS A 84 24.20 28.20 12.30
N GLU A 85 23.82 26.96 11.96
CA GLU A 85 23.90 25.85 12.94
C GLU A 85 25.32 25.34 13.22
N LYS A 86 26.32 25.58 12.36
CA LYS A 86 27.70 25.13 12.64
C LYS A 86 28.51 26.04 13.57
N ASN A 87 28.14 27.31 13.71
CA ASN A 87 28.87 28.23 14.60
C ASN A 87 28.58 28.00 16.10
N LYS A 88 27.57 27.20 16.45
CA LYS A 88 27.28 26.86 17.86
C LYS A 88 28.00 25.62 18.38
N ILE A 89 28.60 24.79 17.51
CA ILE A 89 29.36 23.60 17.95
C ILE A 89 30.84 23.95 18.21
N GLU A 90 31.38 25.01 17.60
CA GLU A 90 32.80 25.39 17.75
C GLU A 90 33.05 26.52 18.78
N GLN A 91 32.02 27.19 19.30
CA GLN A 91 32.15 28.14 20.41
C GLN A 91 31.56 27.56 21.70
N GLY A 92 32.27 26.58 22.28
CA GLY A 92 31.97 26.14 23.64
C GLY A 92 32.41 27.20 24.66
N PRO A 93 31.52 27.71 25.51
CA PRO A 93 31.92 28.13 26.84
C PRO A 93 32.03 26.87 27.70
N GLU A 94 33.19 26.64 28.32
CA GLU A 94 33.35 25.66 29.40
C GLU A 94 32.20 25.81 30.41
N ARG A 95 31.29 24.84 30.52
CA ARG A 95 30.29 24.77 31.60
C ARG A 95 29.68 23.36 31.72
N PRO A 96 29.09 23.02 32.88
CA PRO A 96 29.53 21.90 33.70
C PRO A 96 28.72 20.63 33.43
N GLN A 97 29.32 19.50 33.79
CA GLN A 97 28.76 18.15 33.74
C GLN A 97 27.34 18.10 34.34
N SER A 98 26.33 18.02 33.49
CA SER A 98 24.98 17.57 33.88
C SER A 98 24.66 16.25 33.16
N PRO A 99 23.91 15.34 33.79
CA PRO A 99 23.78 13.96 33.34
C PRO A 99 23.03 13.89 32.00
N LEU A 100 23.68 13.25 31.03
CA LEU A 100 23.22 13.04 29.65
C LEU A 100 21.77 12.52 29.60
N SER A 101 20.85 13.37 29.15
CA SER A 101 19.62 12.92 28.51
C SER A 101 19.97 12.35 27.13
N LYS A 102 19.94 11.02 27.03
CA LYS A 102 20.19 10.31 25.76
C LYS A 102 19.20 10.78 24.69
N PRO A 103 19.64 11.11 23.46
CA PRO A 103 18.72 11.46 22.38
C PRO A 103 17.84 10.25 22.03
N LEU A 104 16.54 10.50 21.84
CA LEU A 104 15.53 9.49 21.55
C LEU A 104 15.82 8.76 20.22
N PRO A 105 15.80 7.41 20.15
CA PRO A 105 16.34 6.64 19.02
C PRO A 105 15.41 6.55 17.79
N TYR A 106 14.38 7.40 17.69
CA TYR A 106 13.22 7.09 16.84
C TYR A 106 13.41 7.35 15.34
N LEU A 107 14.41 8.16 14.93
CA LEU A 107 14.62 8.51 13.51
C LEU A 107 15.52 7.56 12.72
N HIS A 108 16.29 6.68 13.36
CA HIS A 108 17.10 5.67 12.63
C HIS A 108 16.28 4.47 12.11
N LYS A 109 15.01 4.33 12.51
CA LYS A 109 14.20 3.16 12.13
C LYS A 109 13.47 3.27 10.80
N ILE A 110 13.22 4.48 10.27
CA ILE A 110 12.56 4.63 8.96
C ILE A 110 13.60 4.61 7.83
N GLY A 111 14.84 5.07 8.07
CA GLY A 111 15.97 4.85 7.15
C GLY A 111 16.54 3.42 7.16
N GLY A 112 16.11 2.57 8.10
CA GLY A 112 16.68 1.24 8.33
C GLY A 112 16.18 0.12 7.42
N MET A 113 15.22 0.39 6.52
CA MET A 113 14.72 -0.58 5.53
C MET A 113 15.42 -0.48 4.15
N PHE A 114 16.26 0.53 3.93
CA PHE A 114 17.09 0.66 2.72
C PHE A 114 18.54 0.22 2.98
N LYS A 115 18.74 -0.98 3.55
CA LYS A 115 20.07 -1.54 3.89
C LYS A 115 20.92 -2.00 2.69
N HIS A 116 20.73 -1.39 1.53
CA HIS A 116 21.67 -1.44 0.42
C HIS A 116 22.31 -0.08 0.15
N THR A 117 22.50 0.75 1.18
CA THR A 117 23.67 1.61 1.20
C THR A 117 24.88 0.68 1.28
N ARG A 118 25.45 0.33 0.12
CA ARG A 118 26.86 -0.07 0.05
C ARG A 118 27.59 0.92 0.94
N SER A 119 28.37 0.41 1.89
CA SER A 119 29.44 1.17 2.52
C SER A 119 30.37 1.61 1.39
N LEU A 120 30.02 2.73 0.74
CA LEU A 120 30.91 3.44 -0.13
C LEU A 120 32.02 3.89 0.80
N SER A 121 33.19 3.29 0.60
CA SER A 121 34.44 3.74 1.15
C SER A 121 34.44 5.25 1.01
N ARG A 122 34.37 5.97 2.14
CA ARG A 122 34.46 7.43 2.18
C ARG A 122 35.65 7.79 1.28
N PRO A 123 35.45 8.43 0.12
CA PRO A 123 36.60 8.91 -0.63
C PRO A 123 37.39 9.81 0.33
N ASN A 124 38.72 9.72 0.29
CA ASN A 124 39.59 10.63 1.03
C ASN A 124 39.33 12.05 0.49
N ILE A 125 38.35 12.73 1.10
CA ILE A 125 37.98 14.10 0.78
C ILE A 125 39.13 14.97 1.31
N THR A 126 39.94 15.48 0.38
CA THR A 126 40.78 16.66 0.60
C THR A 126 39.96 17.73 1.35
N PRO A 127 40.51 18.37 2.39
CA PRO A 127 39.78 19.37 3.17
C PRO A 127 39.15 20.40 2.23
N PRO A 128 37.83 20.65 2.33
CA PRO A 128 37.10 21.39 1.30
C PRO A 128 37.66 22.80 1.19
N SER A 129 38.23 23.10 0.02
CA SER A 129 38.53 24.46 -0.43
C SER A 129 37.22 25.26 -0.41
N ALA A 130 37.20 26.39 0.31
CA ALA A 130 36.11 27.38 0.34
C ALA A 130 34.68 26.80 0.25
N ARG A 131 34.08 26.51 1.42
CA ARG A 131 32.68 26.06 1.49
C ARG A 131 31.78 27.01 0.70
N GLU A 132 31.11 26.49 -0.33
CA GLU A 132 30.13 27.24 -1.12
C GLU A 132 29.02 27.74 -0.19
N GLN A 133 28.76 29.05 -0.23
CA GLN A 133 27.67 29.67 0.52
C GLN A 133 26.34 29.20 -0.03
N LEU A 134 25.38 28.89 0.85
CA LEU A 134 24.04 28.54 0.41
C LEU A 134 23.35 29.76 -0.24
N PRO A 135 22.60 29.58 -1.34
CA PRO A 135 21.75 30.63 -1.89
C PRO A 135 20.72 31.12 -0.87
N SER A 136 20.17 32.32 -1.09
CA SER A 136 19.12 32.85 -0.23
C SER A 136 17.88 31.93 -0.21
N PRO A 137 17.04 31.97 0.83
CA PRO A 137 15.77 31.23 0.85
C PRO A 137 14.89 31.48 -0.38
N GLU A 138 14.82 32.73 -0.84
CA GLU A 138 14.06 33.13 -2.03
C GLU A 138 14.65 32.46 -3.28
N ASP A 139 15.97 32.52 -3.47
CA ASP A 139 16.65 31.89 -4.61
C ASP A 139 16.44 30.37 -4.61
N ARG A 140 16.51 29.72 -3.44
CA ARG A 140 16.28 28.27 -3.32
C ARG A 140 14.85 27.89 -3.68
N LEU A 141 13.86 28.69 -3.27
CA LEU A 141 12.47 28.48 -3.65
C LEU A 141 12.30 28.64 -5.17
N ASP A 142 12.90 29.67 -5.76
CA ASP A 142 12.83 29.91 -7.20
C ASP A 142 13.49 28.79 -8.00
N MET A 143 14.65 28.28 -7.53
CA MET A 143 15.31 27.11 -8.11
C MET A 143 14.40 25.89 -8.09
N PHE A 144 13.80 25.58 -6.94
CA PHE A 144 12.83 24.50 -6.79
C PHE A 144 11.64 24.64 -7.75
N LEU A 145 11.01 25.81 -7.77
CA LEU A 145 9.89 26.07 -8.67
C LEU A 145 10.32 26.00 -10.14
N SER A 146 11.56 26.37 -10.46
CA SER A 146 12.11 26.22 -11.81
C SER A 146 12.21 24.76 -12.24
N VAL A 147 12.59 23.85 -11.32
CA VAL A 147 12.61 22.41 -11.57
C VAL A 147 11.19 21.91 -11.79
N ILE A 148 10.26 22.22 -10.88
CA ILE A 148 8.84 21.82 -10.98
C ILE A 148 8.22 22.24 -12.31
N ARG A 149 8.49 23.46 -12.78
CA ARG A 149 7.99 23.96 -14.08
C ARG A 149 8.46 23.13 -15.27
N LYS A 150 9.61 22.45 -15.18
CA LYS A 150 10.19 21.62 -16.24
C LYS A 150 9.69 20.18 -16.22
N LEU A 151 9.01 19.74 -15.15
CA LEU A 151 8.50 18.38 -15.00
C LEU A 151 7.22 18.14 -15.83
N LYS A 152 7.33 18.23 -17.15
CA LYS A 152 6.16 18.20 -18.05
C LYS A 152 5.48 16.85 -18.15
N ASN A 153 6.15 15.77 -17.81
CA ASN A 153 5.63 14.42 -18.04
C ASN A 153 5.22 13.69 -16.75
N VAL A 154 5.09 14.40 -15.63
CA VAL A 154 4.63 13.80 -14.38
C VAL A 154 3.17 13.40 -14.50
N ASP A 155 2.89 12.11 -14.33
CA ASP A 155 1.56 11.52 -14.31
C ASP A 155 1.19 10.97 -12.92
N GLU A 156 2.18 10.79 -12.03
CA GLU A 156 2.03 10.37 -10.64
C GLU A 156 2.60 11.42 -9.68
N PHE A 157 1.79 11.87 -8.72
CA PHE A 157 2.25 12.76 -7.66
C PHE A 157 1.88 12.24 -6.27
N GLU A 158 2.87 12.16 -5.40
CA GLU A 158 2.74 11.72 -4.02
C GLU A 158 3.14 12.84 -3.05
N ILE A 159 2.21 13.22 -2.17
CA ILE A 159 2.40 14.23 -1.12
C ILE A 159 2.35 13.54 0.23
N ASN A 160 3.43 13.61 1.00
CA ASN A 160 3.46 13.15 2.39
C ASN A 160 3.66 14.36 3.32
N TRP A 161 2.60 14.78 3.99
CA TRP A 161 2.57 15.98 4.82
C TRP A 161 1.95 15.75 6.20
N TYR A 162 2.43 14.72 6.89
CA TYR A 162 1.97 14.38 8.23
C TYR A 162 2.96 14.71 9.35
N LEU A 163 4.25 14.86 9.05
CA LEU A 163 5.27 15.28 10.01
C LEU A 163 5.51 16.78 9.89
N ASP A 164 5.41 17.50 11.00
CA ASP A 164 5.85 18.89 11.08
C ASP A 164 6.66 19.05 12.37
N HIS A 165 7.96 19.26 12.22
CA HIS A 165 8.86 19.44 13.35
C HIS A 165 8.96 20.92 13.78
N GLY A 166 8.22 21.83 13.14
CA GLY A 166 8.27 23.26 13.41
C GLY A 166 7.33 23.74 14.54
N PRO A 167 7.66 24.84 15.24
CA PRO A 167 6.72 25.54 16.12
C PRO A 167 5.43 25.88 15.35
N ARG A 168 4.28 25.62 15.98
CA ARG A 168 2.93 25.75 15.37
C ARG A 168 2.67 27.10 14.67
N ALA A 169 3.32 28.18 15.12
CA ALA A 169 3.17 29.53 14.57
C ALA A 169 4.03 29.80 13.31
N SER A 170 4.98 28.92 12.99
CA SER A 170 5.82 29.01 11.78
C SER A 170 5.22 28.26 10.58
N ALA A 171 3.97 27.82 10.72
CA ALA A 171 3.21 27.13 9.69
C ALA A 171 3.04 28.04 8.46
N TRP A 172 3.94 27.85 7.49
CA TRP A 172 3.74 28.09 6.06
C TRP A 172 3.11 29.42 5.64
N HIS A 173 3.93 30.46 5.49
CA HIS A 173 3.57 31.67 4.77
C HIS A 173 3.77 31.57 3.24
N VAL A 174 4.43 30.50 2.76
CA VAL A 174 4.76 30.32 1.34
C VAL A 174 3.97 29.13 0.82
N SER A 175 2.97 29.37 -0.04
CA SER A 175 2.27 28.29 -0.75
C SER A 175 2.88 28.13 -2.13
N PHE A 176 3.53 26.98 -2.38
CA PHE A 176 4.07 26.61 -3.69
C PHE A 176 3.15 25.67 -4.49
N PHE A 177 2.02 25.27 -3.89
CA PHE A 177 1.06 24.39 -4.55
C PHE A 177 0.45 24.99 -5.83
N PRO A 178 0.12 26.29 -5.94
CA PRO A 178 -0.36 26.86 -7.20
C PRO A 178 0.57 26.60 -8.39
N GLU A 179 1.88 26.78 -8.18
CA GLU A 179 2.91 26.57 -9.19
C GLU A 179 3.09 25.09 -9.51
N ILE A 180 3.02 24.21 -8.52
CA ILE A 180 3.02 22.75 -8.75
C ILE A 180 1.82 22.36 -9.61
N TRP A 181 0.61 22.71 -9.20
CA TRP A 181 -0.62 22.32 -9.90
C TRP A 181 -0.68 22.87 -11.32
N SER A 182 -0.27 24.11 -11.55
CA SER A 182 -0.19 24.67 -12.90
C SER A 182 0.87 23.99 -13.77
N SER A 183 1.95 23.48 -13.18
CA SER A 183 3.04 22.84 -13.91
C SER A 183 2.71 21.40 -14.30
N ILE A 184 2.22 20.59 -13.36
CA ILE A 184 2.05 19.14 -13.56
C ILE A 184 0.58 18.69 -13.62
N GLY A 185 -0.37 19.48 -13.10
CA GLY A 185 -1.75 19.04 -12.86
C GLY A 185 -2.52 18.57 -14.09
N HIS A 186 -2.20 19.08 -15.28
CA HIS A 186 -2.87 18.68 -16.53
C HIS A 186 -2.52 17.26 -16.98
N ASN A 187 -1.36 16.72 -16.60
CA ASN A 187 -0.92 15.38 -16.97
C ASN A 187 -1.11 14.34 -15.85
N LEU A 188 -1.43 14.78 -14.63
CA LEU A 188 -1.64 13.89 -13.51
C LEU A 188 -2.79 12.93 -13.76
N ARG A 189 -2.49 11.64 -13.59
CA ARG A 189 -3.41 10.51 -13.62
C ARG A 189 -3.60 9.89 -12.25
N ARG A 190 -2.56 9.90 -11.42
CA ARG A 190 -2.61 9.37 -10.05
C ARG A 190 -2.09 10.39 -9.05
N LEU A 191 -2.86 10.59 -7.99
CA LEU A 191 -2.51 11.46 -6.88
C LEU A 191 -2.64 10.69 -5.56
N SER A 192 -1.57 10.71 -4.76
CA SER A 192 -1.55 10.15 -3.42
C SER A 192 -1.23 11.24 -2.40
N ILE A 193 -2.06 11.40 -1.38
CA ILE A 193 -1.89 12.43 -0.35
C ILE A 193 -2.01 11.76 1.02
N ASP A 194 -0.93 11.78 1.81
CA ASP A 194 -0.94 11.45 3.23
C ASP A 194 -0.75 12.73 4.06
N ILE A 195 -1.79 13.20 4.73
CA ILE A 195 -1.83 14.54 5.30
C ILE A 195 -2.65 14.63 6.59
N GLN A 196 -2.31 15.58 7.45
CA GLN A 196 -3.19 16.00 8.54
C GLN A 196 -4.36 16.81 8.01
N VAL A 197 -5.59 16.49 8.40
CA VAL A 197 -6.80 17.06 7.78
C VAL A 197 -6.80 18.61 7.75
N PHE A 198 -6.37 19.31 8.80
CA PHE A 198 -6.31 20.79 8.77
C PHE A 198 -5.41 21.39 7.69
N LYS A 199 -4.40 20.65 7.23
CA LYS A 199 -3.45 21.12 6.19
C LYS A 199 -3.98 20.89 4.78
N LEU A 200 -4.99 20.04 4.65
CA LEU A 200 -5.51 19.62 3.35
C LEU A 200 -6.06 20.83 2.56
N ASN A 201 -6.61 21.83 3.25
CA ASN A 201 -7.06 23.07 2.63
C ASN A 201 -5.93 23.83 1.90
N ASP A 202 -4.70 23.80 2.41
CA ASP A 202 -3.56 24.48 1.79
C ASP A 202 -3.15 23.82 0.46
N VAL A 203 -3.35 22.51 0.37
CA VAL A 203 -3.13 21.72 -0.84
C VAL A 203 -4.23 21.96 -1.88
N ILE A 204 -5.48 22.04 -1.43
CA ILE A 204 -6.67 22.04 -2.31
C ILE A 204 -7.04 23.42 -2.84
N LYS A 205 -6.82 24.49 -2.05
CA LYS A 205 -7.20 25.86 -2.42
C LYS A 205 -6.71 26.27 -3.80
N SER A 206 -5.51 25.84 -4.15
CA SER A 206 -4.86 26.15 -5.42
C SER A 206 -4.97 25.03 -6.46
N CYS A 207 -5.63 23.92 -6.12
CA CYS A 207 -5.83 22.82 -7.02
C CYS A 207 -6.82 23.22 -8.13
N GLY A 208 -6.28 23.44 -9.32
CA GLY A 208 -7.04 23.69 -10.54
C GLY A 208 -7.73 22.44 -11.10
N SER A 209 -8.13 22.50 -12.37
CA SER A 209 -8.68 21.35 -13.08
C SER A 209 -7.57 20.33 -13.40
N MET A 210 -7.82 19.05 -13.13
CA MET A 210 -6.94 17.94 -13.49
C MET A 210 -7.74 16.94 -14.35
N PRO A 211 -7.88 17.22 -15.66
CA PRO A 211 -8.83 16.53 -16.53
C PRO A 211 -8.49 15.06 -16.81
N ASN A 212 -7.30 14.62 -16.42
CA ASN A 212 -6.81 13.26 -16.64
C ASN A 212 -6.72 12.44 -15.35
N MET A 213 -7.22 12.96 -14.22
CA MET A 213 -7.10 12.30 -12.92
C MET A 213 -7.96 11.02 -12.87
N GLU A 214 -7.33 9.85 -12.81
CA GLU A 214 -7.99 8.55 -12.80
C GLU A 214 -7.93 7.87 -11.43
N GLU A 215 -6.90 8.13 -10.63
CA GLU A 215 -6.68 7.46 -9.35
C GLU A 215 -6.37 8.46 -8.24
N LEU A 216 -7.10 8.38 -7.13
CA LEU A 216 -6.87 9.23 -5.97
C LEU A 216 -6.78 8.38 -4.70
N GLN A 217 -5.69 8.56 -3.97
CA GLN A 217 -5.46 7.96 -2.66
C GLN A 217 -5.32 9.05 -1.60
N LEU A 218 -6.17 9.02 -0.58
CA LEU A 218 -6.16 9.95 0.54
C LEU A 218 -5.92 9.19 1.83
N THR A 219 -4.81 9.48 2.50
CA THR A 219 -4.57 9.09 3.90
C THR A 219 -4.78 10.32 4.79
N LEU A 220 -5.89 10.33 5.51
CA LEU A 220 -6.31 11.41 6.38
C LEU A 220 -5.90 11.11 7.82
N ARG A 221 -4.99 11.91 8.35
CA ARG A 221 -4.55 11.80 9.76
C ARG A 221 -5.26 12.83 10.61
N CYS A 222 -5.90 12.35 11.67
CA CYS A 222 -6.55 13.22 12.66
C CYS A 222 -5.60 13.46 13.85
N ASP A 223 -5.49 14.72 14.27
CA ASP A 223 -4.83 15.09 15.52
C ASP A 223 -5.91 15.21 16.61
N SER A 224 -5.92 14.27 17.57
CA SER A 224 -6.88 14.27 18.67
C SER A 224 -6.84 15.56 19.52
N ALA A 225 -5.73 16.28 19.50
CA ALA A 225 -5.61 17.56 20.18
C ALA A 225 -6.38 18.70 19.48
N ARG A 226 -6.85 18.47 18.25
CA ARG A 226 -7.55 19.47 17.44
C ARG A 226 -8.79 18.85 16.80
N PRO A 227 -9.95 18.85 17.47
CA PRO A 227 -11.19 18.47 16.81
C PRO A 227 -11.40 19.39 15.60
N HIS A 228 -11.45 18.82 14.40
CA HIS A 228 -11.77 19.56 13.19
C HIS A 228 -13.27 19.40 12.95
N PRO A 229 -14.05 20.47 13.06
CA PRO A 229 -15.48 20.40 12.78
C PRO A 229 -15.69 20.07 11.29
N GLY A 230 -16.34 18.92 11.04
CA GLY A 230 -17.02 18.54 9.78
C GLY A 230 -16.49 19.16 8.51
N ASP A 231 -15.21 18.92 8.19
CA ASP A 231 -14.53 19.63 7.13
C ASP A 231 -15.09 19.25 5.74
N THR A 232 -15.79 20.18 5.10
CA THR A 232 -16.31 20.05 3.73
C THR A 232 -15.20 20.07 2.68
N VAL A 233 -13.94 20.30 3.07
CA VAL A 233 -12.80 20.33 2.15
C VAL A 233 -12.58 18.99 1.44
N VAL A 234 -12.79 17.86 2.13
CA VAL A 234 -12.57 16.52 1.55
C VAL A 234 -13.58 16.25 0.43
N PRO A 235 -14.92 16.33 0.63
CA PRO A 235 -15.86 16.11 -0.46
C PRO A 235 -15.70 17.16 -1.57
N TYR A 236 -15.46 18.43 -1.23
CA TYR A 236 -15.18 19.46 -2.23
C TYR A 236 -14.00 19.09 -3.14
N PHE A 237 -12.93 18.54 -2.57
CA PHE A 237 -11.78 18.08 -3.34
C PHE A 237 -12.06 16.84 -4.17
N LEU A 238 -12.69 15.83 -3.58
CA LEU A 238 -13.02 14.58 -4.28
C LEU A 238 -13.93 14.85 -5.48
N ASN A 239 -14.93 15.70 -5.31
CA ASN A 239 -15.93 16.00 -6.34
C ASN A 239 -15.31 16.72 -7.56
N LYS A 240 -14.17 17.41 -7.42
CA LYS A 240 -13.44 17.98 -8.57
C LYS A 240 -13.03 16.93 -9.61
N PHE A 241 -12.88 15.67 -9.19
CA PHE A 241 -12.45 14.56 -10.05
C PHE A 241 -13.59 13.60 -10.42
N SER A 242 -14.82 13.91 -10.02
CA SER A 242 -16.01 13.08 -10.31
C SER A 242 -16.06 12.55 -11.76
N PRO A 243 -15.84 13.37 -12.81
CA PRO A 243 -16.00 12.91 -14.19
C PRO A 243 -14.95 11.89 -14.67
N THR A 244 -13.78 11.85 -14.02
CA THR A 244 -12.59 11.14 -14.53
C THR A 244 -12.15 10.00 -13.61
N LEU A 245 -12.47 10.08 -12.32
CA LEU A 245 -11.98 9.18 -11.30
C LEU A 245 -12.47 7.73 -11.51
N ARG A 246 -11.52 6.81 -11.60
CA ARG A 246 -11.72 5.36 -11.75
C ARG A 246 -11.43 4.60 -10.46
N ALA A 247 -10.47 5.07 -9.68
CA ALA A 247 -10.11 4.47 -8.39
C ALA A 247 -10.06 5.53 -7.29
N LEU A 248 -10.79 5.27 -6.20
CA LEU A 248 -10.79 6.10 -5.00
C LEU A 248 -10.37 5.26 -3.80
N SER A 249 -9.33 5.69 -3.10
CA SER A 249 -8.92 5.11 -1.82
C SER A 249 -8.95 6.18 -0.72
N ILE A 250 -9.69 5.94 0.34
CA ILE A 250 -9.74 6.78 1.53
C ILE A 250 -9.30 5.93 2.72
N LYS A 251 -8.23 6.36 3.37
CA LYS A 251 -7.69 5.78 4.60
C LYS A 251 -7.73 6.82 5.69
N THR A 252 -8.24 6.48 6.86
CA THR A 252 -8.13 7.34 8.05
C THR A 252 -7.15 6.76 9.05
N ILE A 253 -6.40 7.64 9.71
CA ILE A 253 -5.55 7.29 10.84
C ILE A 253 -5.95 8.20 12.00
N GLY A 254 -6.46 7.59 13.07
CA GLY A 254 -7.05 8.32 14.19
C GLY A 254 -8.56 8.55 14.03
N HIS A 255 -9.13 9.36 14.92
CA HIS A 255 -10.58 9.48 15.08
C HIS A 255 -11.11 10.60 14.18
N GLN A 256 -11.41 10.28 12.93
CA GLN A 256 -11.97 11.23 11.97
C GLN A 256 -13.43 10.88 11.67
N PRO A 257 -14.41 11.71 12.08
CA PRO A 257 -15.78 11.52 11.64
C PRO A 257 -15.89 11.88 10.15
N LEU A 258 -16.37 10.94 9.33
CA LEU A 258 -16.55 11.11 7.89
C LEU A 258 -18.02 11.01 7.43
N SER A 259 -18.98 10.89 8.35
CA SER A 259 -20.42 10.76 8.01
C SER A 259 -20.89 11.87 7.07
N THR A 260 -20.63 13.13 7.42
CA THR A 260 -20.99 14.30 6.61
C THR A 260 -20.21 14.35 5.29
N ASN A 261 -18.96 13.88 5.29
CA ASN A 261 -18.14 13.86 4.08
C ASN A 261 -18.75 12.94 3.02
N PHE A 262 -19.21 11.74 3.39
CA PHE A 262 -19.85 10.81 2.46
C PHE A 262 -21.19 11.34 1.91
N LEU A 263 -21.98 12.05 2.72
CA LEU A 263 -23.22 12.68 2.29
C LEU A 263 -23.02 13.76 1.21
N LEU A 264 -21.86 14.40 1.21
CA LEU A 264 -21.51 15.48 0.30
C LEU A 264 -20.75 15.01 -0.95
N LEU A 265 -20.49 13.70 -1.07
CA LEU A 265 -19.85 13.16 -2.27
C LEU A 265 -20.83 13.11 -3.44
N ASP A 266 -20.35 13.53 -4.60
CA ASP A 266 -21.11 13.48 -5.84
C ASP A 266 -21.13 12.05 -6.44
N TYR A 267 -21.78 11.90 -7.58
CA TYR A 267 -21.71 10.69 -8.39
C TYR A 267 -20.41 10.64 -9.20
N PHE A 268 -19.71 9.51 -9.20
CA PHE A 268 -18.47 9.25 -9.94
C PHE A 268 -18.73 8.23 -11.06
N PRO A 269 -19.15 8.66 -12.27
CA PRO A 269 -19.62 7.76 -13.34
C PRO A 269 -18.62 6.69 -13.80
N ARG A 270 -17.31 6.92 -13.59
CA ARG A 270 -16.24 6.03 -14.03
C ARG A 270 -15.63 5.19 -12.90
N LEU A 271 -16.15 5.32 -11.68
CA LEU A 271 -15.58 4.65 -10.52
C LEU A 271 -15.76 3.13 -10.64
N THR A 272 -14.64 2.44 -10.69
CA THR A 272 -14.56 0.97 -10.78
C THR A 272 -13.87 0.37 -9.57
N LYS A 273 -13.07 1.15 -8.83
CA LYS A 273 -12.39 0.70 -7.61
C LYS A 273 -12.67 1.63 -6.46
N LEU A 274 -13.10 1.09 -5.33
CA LEU A 274 -13.31 1.83 -4.10
C LEU A 274 -12.61 1.11 -2.94
N SER A 275 -11.76 1.83 -2.21
CA SER A 275 -11.06 1.33 -1.04
C SER A 275 -11.29 2.24 0.16
N LEU A 276 -11.91 1.72 1.21
CA LEU A 276 -12.18 2.43 2.45
C LEU A 276 -11.47 1.72 3.59
N ILE A 277 -10.48 2.38 4.18
CA ILE A 277 -9.69 1.87 5.31
C ILE A 277 -9.89 2.83 6.49
N MET A 278 -10.98 2.64 7.22
CA MET A 278 -11.42 3.54 8.29
C MET A 278 -12.20 2.78 9.36
N PRO A 279 -12.44 3.33 10.56
CA PRO A 279 -13.36 2.70 11.49
C PRO A 279 -14.78 2.72 10.89
N LEU A 280 -15.34 1.53 10.64
CA LEU A 280 -16.68 1.34 10.08
C LEU A 280 -17.62 0.84 11.19
N ASP A 281 -17.87 1.70 12.17
CA ASP A 281 -18.78 1.44 13.28
C ASP A 281 -19.60 2.70 13.61
N ALA A 282 -20.73 2.55 14.30
CA ALA A 282 -21.69 3.62 14.59
C ALA A 282 -21.11 4.74 15.47
N LYS A 283 -19.97 4.50 16.15
CA LYS A 283 -19.30 5.55 16.92
C LYS A 283 -18.51 6.49 16.02
N HIS A 284 -17.90 5.97 14.95
CA HIS A 284 -17.08 6.76 14.03
C HIS A 284 -17.85 7.24 12.80
N LEU A 285 -18.88 6.50 12.40
CA LEU A 285 -19.79 6.81 11.31
C LEU A 285 -21.22 6.85 11.87
N SER A 286 -21.51 7.92 12.62
CA SER A 286 -22.80 8.13 13.30
C SER A 286 -24.01 8.17 12.36
N ASP A 287 -23.80 8.56 11.11
CA ASP A 287 -24.80 8.52 10.06
C ASP A 287 -24.22 7.75 8.85
N PRO A 288 -24.62 6.48 8.66
CA PRO A 288 -24.11 5.65 7.57
C PRO A 288 -24.76 5.96 6.21
N SER A 289 -25.79 6.82 6.15
CA SER A 289 -26.60 7.01 4.93
C SER A 289 -25.80 7.54 3.74
N GLY A 290 -24.80 8.39 3.97
CA GLY A 290 -23.89 8.86 2.92
C GLY A 290 -23.05 7.73 2.30
N LEU A 291 -22.56 6.79 3.13
CA LEU A 291 -21.80 5.64 2.64
C LEU A 291 -22.71 4.64 1.92
N GLU A 292 -23.92 4.41 2.44
CA GLU A 292 -24.95 3.61 1.78
C GLU A 292 -25.27 4.19 0.39
N GLN A 293 -25.49 5.50 0.30
CA GLN A 293 -25.75 6.22 -0.95
C GLN A 293 -24.56 6.13 -1.90
N LEU A 294 -23.34 6.30 -1.40
CA LEU A 294 -22.13 6.14 -2.22
C LEU A 294 -22.11 4.76 -2.86
N LEU A 295 -22.27 3.69 -2.10
CA LEU A 295 -22.25 2.33 -2.65
C LEU A 295 -23.43 2.07 -3.61
N ARG A 296 -24.65 2.51 -3.25
CA ARG A 296 -25.85 2.37 -4.10
C ARG A 296 -25.71 3.07 -5.45
N ASN A 297 -25.08 4.25 -5.47
CA ASN A 297 -24.95 5.05 -6.68
C ASN A 297 -23.89 4.51 -7.65
N HIS A 298 -23.05 3.56 -7.25
CA HIS A 298 -21.93 3.06 -8.08
C HIS A 298 -22.05 1.56 -8.39
N PRO A 299 -23.07 1.12 -9.16
CA PRO A 299 -23.26 -0.30 -9.48
C PRO A 299 -22.15 -0.91 -10.36
N ASN A 300 -21.33 -0.06 -10.99
CA ASN A 300 -20.21 -0.45 -11.85
C ASN A 300 -18.92 -0.77 -11.08
N LEU A 301 -18.93 -0.69 -9.74
CA LEU A 301 -17.77 -1.07 -8.92
C LEU A 301 -17.38 -2.52 -9.20
N GLN A 302 -16.11 -2.72 -9.53
CA GLN A 302 -15.49 -4.01 -9.82
C GLN A 302 -14.62 -4.48 -8.65
N ASP A 303 -13.90 -3.55 -8.02
CA ASP A 303 -13.03 -3.81 -6.87
C ASP A 303 -13.54 -3.01 -5.66
N LEU A 304 -13.89 -3.69 -4.57
CA LEU A 304 -14.31 -3.07 -3.32
C LEU A 304 -13.41 -3.55 -2.17
N CYS A 305 -12.78 -2.61 -1.48
CA CYS A 305 -12.01 -2.87 -0.26
C CYS A 305 -12.65 -2.13 0.91
N LEU A 306 -13.04 -2.89 1.95
CA LEU A 306 -13.63 -2.39 3.18
C LEU A 306 -12.81 -2.93 4.34
N ARG A 307 -11.96 -2.09 4.94
CA ARG A 307 -11.08 -2.48 6.04
C ARG A 307 -11.22 -1.58 7.23
N TYR A 308 -10.98 -2.15 8.39
CA TYR A 308 -11.05 -1.42 9.64
C TYR A 308 -9.68 -0.87 10.02
N SER A 309 -9.56 0.46 10.09
CA SER A 309 -8.38 1.06 10.71
C SER A 309 -8.58 1.15 12.22
N ARG A 310 -7.67 0.59 13.01
CA ARG A 310 -7.71 0.77 14.47
C ARG A 310 -7.46 2.24 14.82
N CYS A 311 -8.38 2.83 15.58
CA CYS A 311 -8.29 4.22 16.00
C CYS A 311 -8.35 4.37 17.52
N CYS A 312 -9.40 3.84 18.15
CA CYS A 312 -9.62 3.96 19.58
C CYS A 312 -9.99 2.59 20.16
N ILE A 313 -10.91 2.57 21.14
CA ILE A 313 -11.42 1.33 21.74
C ILE A 313 -12.04 0.46 20.64
N GLU A 314 -11.63 -0.80 20.58
CA GLU A 314 -12.18 -1.77 19.64
C GLU A 314 -13.67 -1.99 19.94
N PRO A 315 -14.56 -1.75 18.96
CA PRO A 315 -15.98 -1.97 19.16
C PRO A 315 -16.27 -3.48 19.28
N LEU A 316 -17.24 -3.84 20.13
CA LEU A 316 -17.75 -5.21 20.21
C LEU A 316 -18.73 -5.54 19.09
N GLU A 317 -19.39 -4.51 18.55
CA GLU A 317 -20.35 -4.60 17.44
C GLU A 317 -20.22 -3.36 16.55
N ASP A 318 -20.60 -3.48 15.27
CA ASP A 318 -20.58 -2.36 14.32
C ASP A 318 -21.61 -1.26 14.66
N GLY A 319 -22.68 -1.59 15.39
CA GLY A 319 -23.76 -0.68 15.73
C GLY A 319 -24.71 -0.32 14.57
N PHE A 320 -24.65 -1.02 13.43
CA PHE A 320 -25.47 -0.72 12.24
C PHE A 320 -26.67 -1.63 12.07
N LYS A 321 -27.16 -2.24 13.14
CA LYS A 321 -28.37 -3.08 13.10
C LYS A 321 -29.63 -2.21 13.19
N THR A 322 -30.59 -2.45 12.30
CA THR A 322 -31.94 -1.88 12.41
C THR A 322 -32.79 -2.69 13.39
N LEU A 323 -33.94 -2.13 13.82
CA LEU A 323 -34.93 -2.86 14.64
C LEU A 323 -35.43 -4.17 13.99
N GLN A 324 -35.33 -4.28 12.66
CA GLN A 324 -35.72 -5.46 11.89
C GLN A 324 -34.56 -6.46 11.72
N GLY A 325 -33.42 -6.23 12.36
CA GLY A 325 -32.23 -7.07 12.24
C GLY A 325 -31.49 -6.92 10.90
N ARG A 326 -31.87 -5.98 10.03
CA ARG A 326 -31.14 -5.68 8.79
C ARG A 326 -29.95 -4.79 9.07
N HIS A 327 -28.86 -4.97 8.33
CA HIS A 327 -27.71 -4.08 8.38
C HIS A 327 -27.99 -2.78 7.60
N GLN A 328 -27.81 -1.61 8.25
CA GLN A 328 -28.17 -0.30 7.71
C GLN A 328 -27.44 0.02 6.39
N ILE A 329 -26.13 -0.23 6.31
CA ILE A 329 -25.36 0.05 5.09
C ILE A 329 -25.70 -0.96 3.98
N TYR A 330 -25.45 -2.25 4.19
CA TYR A 330 -25.38 -3.22 3.09
C TYR A 330 -26.72 -3.85 2.65
N SER A 331 -27.77 -3.83 3.49
CA SER A 331 -28.96 -4.67 3.25
C SER A 331 -29.76 -4.34 1.98
N GLY A 332 -29.59 -3.15 1.42
CA GLY A 332 -30.27 -2.69 0.20
C GLY A 332 -29.33 -2.38 -0.97
N ILE A 333 -28.11 -2.90 -0.96
CA ILE A 333 -27.08 -2.59 -1.96
C ILE A 333 -26.86 -3.80 -2.86
N GLN A 334 -26.77 -3.56 -4.16
CA GLN A 334 -26.35 -4.54 -5.16
C GLN A 334 -25.29 -3.91 -6.06
N LEU A 335 -24.17 -4.60 -6.22
CA LEU A 335 -23.02 -4.23 -7.05
C LEU A 335 -22.83 -5.34 -8.10
N PRO A 336 -23.66 -5.37 -9.16
CA PRO A 336 -23.61 -6.43 -10.16
C PRO A 336 -22.26 -6.50 -10.89
N GLY A 337 -21.50 -5.39 -10.95
CA GLY A 337 -20.16 -5.37 -11.52
C GLY A 337 -19.06 -5.94 -10.62
N LEU A 338 -19.35 -6.26 -9.35
CA LEU A 338 -18.34 -6.56 -8.33
C LEU A 338 -17.66 -7.91 -8.59
N ARG A 339 -16.35 -7.87 -8.80
CA ARG A 339 -15.50 -9.03 -9.11
C ARG A 339 -14.49 -9.34 -8.02
N ALA A 340 -14.03 -8.32 -7.30
CA ALA A 340 -13.09 -8.47 -6.19
C ALA A 340 -13.59 -7.76 -4.94
N LEU A 341 -13.56 -8.47 -3.82
CA LEU A 341 -13.94 -7.98 -2.50
C LEU A 341 -12.80 -8.24 -1.53
N GLU A 342 -12.26 -7.17 -0.93
CA GLU A 342 -11.36 -7.23 0.21
C GLU A 342 -12.10 -6.76 1.46
N LEU A 343 -12.17 -7.62 2.48
CA LEU A 343 -12.92 -7.38 3.71
C LEU A 343 -12.03 -7.56 4.93
N GLY A 344 -11.92 -6.50 5.73
CA GLY A 344 -11.27 -6.50 7.04
C GLY A 344 -12.20 -7.02 8.13
N LEU A 345 -11.91 -8.21 8.66
CA LEU A 345 -12.74 -8.89 9.67
C LEU A 345 -12.29 -8.55 11.09
N HIS A 346 -12.45 -7.27 11.46
CA HIS A 346 -12.07 -6.80 12.80
C HIS A 346 -12.98 -7.33 13.92
N LEU A 347 -14.27 -7.57 13.62
CA LEU A 347 -15.21 -8.17 14.57
C LEU A 347 -15.13 -9.70 14.54
N PRO A 348 -15.36 -10.38 15.69
CA PRO A 348 -15.56 -11.83 15.72
C PRO A 348 -16.71 -12.24 14.79
N VAL A 349 -16.55 -13.32 14.04
CA VAL A 349 -17.61 -13.83 13.17
C VAL A 349 -18.58 -14.63 14.06
N PRO A 350 -19.86 -14.23 14.16
CA PRO A 350 -20.84 -14.97 14.96
C PRO A 350 -20.97 -16.42 14.46
N ARG A 351 -21.21 -17.36 15.37
CA ARG A 351 -21.49 -18.77 15.00
C ARG A 351 -22.81 -18.96 14.25
N GLY A 352 -23.67 -17.95 14.25
CA GLY A 352 -24.96 -17.93 13.55
C GLY A 352 -24.93 -17.08 12.28
N THR A 353 -26.10 -16.85 11.70
CA THR A 353 -26.27 -15.90 10.59
C THR A 353 -26.00 -14.48 11.10
N ASP A 354 -24.97 -13.84 10.56
CA ASP A 354 -24.71 -12.43 10.81
C ASP A 354 -25.36 -11.62 9.68
N PRO A 355 -26.38 -10.79 9.97
CA PRO A 355 -27.02 -9.97 8.97
C PRO A 355 -26.05 -9.05 8.21
N MET A 356 -24.93 -8.65 8.81
CA MET A 356 -23.88 -7.89 8.14
C MET A 356 -23.24 -8.73 7.03
N LEU A 357 -22.69 -9.89 7.39
CA LEU A 357 -21.98 -10.77 6.45
C LEU A 357 -22.91 -11.30 5.36
N ASP A 358 -24.16 -11.65 5.71
CA ASP A 358 -25.19 -12.04 4.74
C ASP A 358 -25.49 -10.91 3.74
N SER A 359 -25.46 -9.66 4.19
CA SER A 359 -25.68 -8.51 3.33
C SER A 359 -24.46 -8.20 2.46
N ILE A 360 -23.25 -8.30 3.02
CA ILE A 360 -21.99 -8.13 2.26
C ILE A 360 -21.86 -9.20 1.18
N ALA A 361 -22.17 -10.46 1.50
CA ALA A 361 -22.11 -11.56 0.53
C ALA A 361 -23.10 -11.39 -0.63
N ARG A 362 -24.19 -10.64 -0.43
CA ARG A 362 -25.16 -10.30 -1.47
C ARG A 362 -24.77 -9.10 -2.33
N LEU A 363 -23.66 -8.41 -2.02
CA LEU A 363 -23.22 -7.26 -2.81
C LEU A 363 -22.91 -7.65 -4.26
N GLY A 364 -22.17 -8.75 -4.48
CA GLY A 364 -21.79 -9.20 -5.82
C GLY A 364 -22.14 -10.67 -6.03
N LYS A 365 -22.96 -10.98 -7.05
CA LYS A 365 -23.29 -12.37 -7.44
C LYS A 365 -22.16 -13.05 -8.21
N ASP A 366 -21.37 -12.28 -8.94
CA ASP A 366 -20.31 -12.76 -9.83
C ASP A 366 -18.91 -12.55 -9.21
N LEU A 367 -18.82 -12.69 -7.88
CA LEU A 367 -17.57 -12.48 -7.16
C LEU A 367 -16.53 -13.55 -7.55
N THR A 368 -15.37 -13.10 -8.03
CA THR A 368 -14.27 -13.98 -8.49
C THR A 368 -13.05 -13.95 -7.58
N SER A 369 -12.94 -12.93 -6.72
CA SER A 369 -11.81 -12.72 -5.83
C SER A 369 -12.30 -12.29 -4.45
N LEU A 370 -11.91 -13.02 -3.42
CA LEU A 370 -12.25 -12.71 -2.02
C LEU A 370 -10.96 -12.66 -1.20
N THR A 371 -10.75 -11.55 -0.51
CA THR A 371 -9.61 -11.33 0.38
C THR A 371 -10.13 -11.01 1.78
N LEU A 372 -9.78 -11.83 2.77
CA LEU A 372 -10.18 -11.68 4.16
C LEU A 372 -8.96 -11.34 5.02
N VAL A 373 -8.96 -10.16 5.65
CA VAL A 373 -7.78 -9.58 6.31
C VAL A 373 -8.07 -9.09 7.72
N ASP A 374 -7.05 -8.51 8.37
CA ASP A 374 -7.03 -7.88 9.69
C ASP A 374 -7.12 -8.81 10.92
N ARG A 375 -7.69 -10.03 10.78
CA ARG A 375 -7.76 -11.02 11.87
C ARG A 375 -7.54 -12.44 11.37
N SER A 376 -6.90 -13.26 12.20
CA SER A 376 -6.80 -14.70 11.99
C SER A 376 -8.13 -15.41 12.25
N LEU A 377 -8.57 -16.21 11.29
CA LEU A 377 -9.84 -16.94 11.32
C LEU A 377 -9.65 -18.36 11.82
N THR A 378 -10.54 -18.82 12.70
CA THR A 378 -10.66 -20.23 13.06
C THR A 378 -11.31 -21.04 11.93
N LEU A 379 -11.18 -22.36 11.94
CA LEU A 379 -11.76 -23.20 10.90
C LEU A 379 -13.28 -23.04 10.78
N ASP A 380 -13.98 -22.91 11.91
CA ASP A 380 -15.43 -22.75 11.90
C ASP A 380 -15.86 -21.40 11.34
N GLU A 381 -15.09 -20.33 11.58
CA GLU A 381 -15.34 -19.02 10.98
C GLU A 381 -15.11 -19.06 9.46
N VAL A 382 -14.07 -19.75 9.00
CA VAL A 382 -13.83 -19.97 7.56
C VAL A 382 -15.01 -20.73 6.94
N LYS A 383 -15.51 -21.80 7.57
CA LYS A 383 -16.70 -22.53 7.09
C LYS A 383 -17.93 -21.63 6.99
N VAL A 384 -18.17 -20.81 8.02
CA VAL A 384 -19.31 -19.88 8.02
C VAL A 384 -19.17 -18.90 6.87
N LEU A 385 -18.01 -18.24 6.73
CA LEU A 385 -17.77 -17.25 5.68
C LEU A 385 -17.88 -17.85 4.27
N LEU A 386 -17.21 -18.97 3.99
CA LEU A 386 -17.26 -19.57 2.66
C LEU A 386 -18.66 -20.09 2.27
N ARG A 387 -19.53 -20.40 3.24
CA ARG A 387 -20.95 -20.70 2.95
C ARG A 387 -21.74 -19.49 2.49
N LEU A 388 -21.34 -18.28 2.89
CA LEU A 388 -22.02 -17.04 2.52
C LEU A 388 -21.69 -16.60 1.10
N PHE A 389 -20.49 -16.89 0.62
CA PHE A 389 -20.05 -16.58 -0.74
C PHE A 389 -20.17 -17.84 -1.62
N PRO A 390 -21.34 -18.12 -2.23
CA PRO A 390 -21.55 -19.34 -3.01
C PRO A 390 -20.49 -19.48 -4.10
N SER A 391 -20.02 -20.72 -4.23
CA SER A 391 -18.65 -21.07 -4.57
C SER A 391 -18.29 -21.17 -6.04
N TYR A 392 -19.28 -21.12 -6.94
CA TYR A 392 -19.09 -21.52 -8.34
C TYR A 392 -18.28 -20.53 -9.18
N HIS A 393 -17.97 -19.34 -8.65
CA HIS A 393 -17.27 -18.29 -9.42
C HIS A 393 -15.97 -17.83 -8.75
N LEU A 394 -15.69 -18.26 -7.51
CA LEU A 394 -14.52 -17.80 -6.79
C LEU A 394 -13.26 -18.45 -7.36
N ARG A 395 -12.42 -17.63 -8.00
CA ARG A 395 -11.15 -18.04 -8.61
C ARG A 395 -9.94 -17.69 -7.75
N ARG A 396 -10.07 -16.71 -6.87
CA ARG A 396 -8.99 -16.25 -5.99
C ARG A 396 -9.51 -16.11 -4.57
N LEU A 397 -8.80 -16.72 -3.62
CA LEU A 397 -9.11 -16.63 -2.19
C LEU A 397 -7.82 -16.27 -1.46
N SER A 398 -7.88 -15.22 -0.67
CA SER A 398 -6.82 -14.85 0.27
C SER A 398 -7.42 -14.75 1.65
N LEU A 399 -6.84 -15.41 2.66
CA LEU A 399 -7.30 -15.28 4.03
C LEU A 399 -6.16 -15.42 5.04
N PHE A 400 -6.35 -14.82 6.22
CA PHE A 400 -5.49 -15.05 7.38
C PHE A 400 -6.12 -16.14 8.26
N ALA A 401 -5.57 -17.36 8.25
CA ALA A 401 -6.02 -18.45 9.09
C ALA A 401 -5.23 -18.49 10.41
N ARG A 402 -5.91 -18.88 11.50
CA ARG A 402 -5.23 -19.14 12.77
C ARG A 402 -4.29 -20.34 12.66
N PHE A 403 -4.78 -21.43 12.09
CA PHE A 403 -4.03 -22.66 11.94
C PHE A 403 -4.12 -23.19 10.50
N LEU A 404 -2.97 -23.62 9.96
CA LEU A 404 -2.95 -24.45 8.76
C LEU A 404 -3.16 -25.91 9.16
N THR A 405 -4.26 -26.52 8.73
CA THR A 405 -4.63 -27.91 9.02
C THR A 405 -5.16 -28.62 7.77
N PRO A 406 -5.14 -29.96 7.72
CA PRO A 406 -5.77 -30.70 6.63
C PRO A 406 -7.26 -30.37 6.46
N GLN A 407 -7.97 -30.14 7.58
CA GLN A 407 -9.40 -29.80 7.56
C GLN A 407 -9.65 -28.42 6.95
N LEU A 408 -8.73 -27.46 7.12
CA LEU A 408 -8.84 -26.16 6.45
C LEU A 408 -8.74 -26.31 4.94
N ILE A 409 -7.74 -27.06 4.46
CA ILE A 409 -7.57 -27.34 3.02
C ILE A 409 -8.81 -28.03 2.46
N ASP A 410 -9.35 -29.01 3.20
CA ASP A 410 -10.56 -29.72 2.81
C ASP A 410 -11.79 -28.81 2.71
N VAL A 411 -12.00 -27.94 3.70
CA VAL A 411 -13.09 -26.96 3.69
C VAL A 411 -12.97 -26.04 2.48
N ILE A 412 -11.77 -25.52 2.20
CA ILE A 412 -11.56 -24.62 1.05
C ILE A 412 -11.79 -25.36 -0.27
N ALA A 413 -11.27 -26.59 -0.41
CA ALA A 413 -11.43 -27.37 -1.64
C ALA A 413 -12.90 -27.68 -1.96
N HIS A 414 -13.67 -28.08 -0.94
CA HIS A 414 -15.10 -28.35 -1.08
C HIS A 414 -15.92 -27.07 -1.30
N SER A 415 -15.58 -25.99 -0.58
CA SER A 415 -16.28 -24.73 -0.68
C SER A 415 -15.82 -23.86 -1.85
N CYS A 416 -14.76 -24.20 -2.58
CA CYS A 416 -14.26 -23.43 -3.72
C CYS A 416 -13.63 -24.38 -4.77
N PRO A 417 -14.42 -25.22 -5.46
CA PRO A 417 -13.88 -26.21 -6.40
C PRO A 417 -13.22 -25.59 -7.65
N ASP A 418 -13.65 -24.40 -8.05
CA ASP A 418 -13.13 -23.65 -9.20
C ASP A 418 -12.01 -22.66 -8.83
N LEU A 419 -11.47 -22.77 -7.61
CA LEU A 419 -10.41 -21.90 -7.12
C LEU A 419 -9.13 -22.13 -7.92
N ASN A 420 -8.58 -21.06 -8.49
CA ASN A 420 -7.35 -21.10 -9.28
C ASN A 420 -6.13 -20.60 -8.50
N SER A 421 -6.31 -19.69 -7.54
CA SER A 421 -5.23 -19.19 -6.68
C SER A 421 -5.68 -19.08 -5.22
N LEU A 422 -4.84 -19.60 -4.33
CA LEU A 422 -5.06 -19.60 -2.88
C LEU A 422 -3.88 -18.95 -2.16
N ALA A 423 -4.14 -17.89 -1.40
CA ALA A 423 -3.17 -17.28 -0.50
C ALA A 423 -3.60 -17.45 0.95
N LEU A 424 -2.74 -18.07 1.76
CA LEU A 424 -2.95 -18.32 3.18
C LEU A 424 -1.86 -17.61 3.96
N ASP A 425 -2.24 -16.63 4.77
CA ASP A 425 -1.40 -16.19 5.88
C ASP A 425 -1.78 -17.04 7.10
N VAL A 426 -0.81 -17.58 7.83
CA VAL A 426 -1.08 -18.55 8.91
C VAL A 426 -0.29 -18.21 10.17
N GLN A 427 -0.90 -18.33 11.35
CA GLN A 427 -0.18 -18.11 12.61
C GLN A 427 0.68 -19.32 12.98
N ALA A 428 0.14 -20.53 12.82
CA ALA A 428 0.85 -21.78 13.10
C ALA A 428 0.39 -22.93 12.20
N VAL A 429 1.25 -23.94 12.06
CA VAL A 429 0.98 -25.16 11.29
C VAL A 429 0.80 -26.33 12.24
N VAL A 430 -0.36 -26.99 12.21
CA VAL A 430 -0.70 -28.06 13.17
C VAL A 430 -1.39 -29.25 12.49
N ARG A 431 -1.33 -30.42 13.13
CA ARG A 431 -1.97 -31.66 12.67
C ARG A 431 -3.49 -31.58 12.64
N SER A 432 -4.09 -31.06 13.72
CA SER A 432 -5.54 -30.90 13.90
C SER A 432 -5.82 -29.77 14.88
N GLU A 433 -6.86 -28.99 14.63
CA GLU A 433 -7.26 -27.90 15.54
C GLU A 433 -7.78 -28.43 16.90
N THR A 434 -8.26 -29.68 16.95
CA THR A 434 -8.75 -30.33 18.19
C THR A 434 -7.66 -30.74 19.15
N GLU A 435 -6.42 -30.90 18.67
CA GLU A 435 -5.27 -31.35 19.47
C GLU A 435 -4.54 -30.18 20.14
N VAL A 436 -4.86 -28.94 19.75
CA VAL A 436 -4.30 -27.71 20.30
C VAL A 436 -4.96 -27.42 21.65
N GLY A 437 -4.60 -28.19 22.67
CA GLY A 437 -4.89 -27.86 24.06
C GLY A 437 -4.13 -26.61 24.54
N ASN A 438 -4.10 -26.36 25.85
CA ASN A 438 -3.40 -25.22 26.46
C ASN A 438 -1.85 -25.24 26.32
N SER A 439 -1.27 -26.19 25.57
CA SER A 439 0.17 -26.25 25.31
C SER A 439 0.61 -25.17 24.31
N SER A 440 1.86 -24.73 24.40
CA SER A 440 2.44 -23.82 23.42
C SER A 440 2.41 -24.43 22.02
N VAL A 441 1.77 -23.73 21.09
CA VAL A 441 1.67 -24.19 19.70
C VAL A 441 3.03 -24.00 19.02
N HIS A 442 3.72 -25.11 18.78
CA HIS A 442 4.90 -25.14 17.91
C HIS A 442 4.46 -25.58 16.52
N ASP A 443 5.10 -25.03 15.48
CA ASP A 443 4.86 -25.52 14.13
C ASP A 443 5.34 -26.97 14.02
N ASN A 444 4.47 -27.84 13.52
CA ASN A 444 4.84 -29.20 13.18
C ASN A 444 4.46 -29.49 11.73
N ILE A 445 5.37 -29.10 10.83
CA ILE A 445 5.19 -29.23 9.38
C ILE A 445 5.17 -30.71 8.98
N ASP A 446 5.97 -31.56 9.63
CA ASP A 446 6.03 -32.99 9.31
C ASP A 446 4.71 -33.69 9.68
N ASP A 447 4.17 -33.43 10.87
CA ASP A 447 2.87 -33.96 11.28
C ASP A 447 1.73 -33.45 10.39
N PHE A 448 1.76 -32.17 10.01
CA PHE A 448 0.81 -31.60 9.07
C PHE A 448 0.89 -32.31 7.71
N THR A 449 2.10 -32.51 7.18
CA THR A 449 2.33 -33.15 5.88
C THR A 449 1.82 -34.59 5.88
N GLN A 450 2.16 -35.36 6.90
CA GLN A 450 1.71 -36.74 7.05
C GLN A 450 0.19 -36.83 7.23
N ALA A 451 -0.39 -35.94 8.05
CA ALA A 451 -1.83 -35.91 8.26
C ALA A 451 -2.59 -35.47 7.00
N LEU A 452 -2.08 -34.50 6.26
CA LEU A 452 -2.66 -34.06 4.99
C LEU A 452 -2.65 -35.19 3.97
N PHE A 453 -1.54 -35.92 3.85
CA PHE A 453 -1.46 -37.08 2.97
C PHE A 453 -2.49 -38.16 3.33
N ASN A 454 -2.53 -38.56 4.60
CA ASN A 454 -3.49 -39.55 5.10
C ASN A 454 -4.95 -39.11 4.92
N TYR A 455 -5.19 -37.80 5.00
CA TYR A 455 -6.52 -37.23 4.82
C TYR A 455 -6.93 -37.17 3.34
N ALA A 456 -5.99 -36.84 2.45
CA ALA A 456 -6.24 -36.61 1.03
C ALA A 456 -6.31 -37.90 0.19
N VAL A 457 -5.59 -38.94 0.61
CA VAL A 457 -5.47 -40.21 -0.12
C VAL A 457 -6.19 -41.31 0.65
N ASP A 458 -7.34 -41.72 0.11
CA ASP A 458 -7.99 -42.96 0.52
C ASP A 458 -7.28 -44.12 -0.20
N LEU A 459 -6.27 -44.68 0.48
CA LEU A 459 -5.41 -45.75 -0.05
C LEU A 459 -6.22 -47.02 -0.36
N ASP A 460 -7.24 -47.32 0.45
CA ASP A 460 -8.03 -48.54 0.29
C ASP A 460 -8.87 -48.50 -0.99
N ASN A 461 -9.33 -47.32 -1.39
CA ASN A 461 -10.14 -47.13 -2.59
C ASN A 461 -9.38 -46.49 -3.77
N GLY A 462 -8.09 -46.17 -3.60
CA GLY A 462 -7.30 -45.42 -4.58
C GLY A 462 -7.87 -44.04 -4.94
N ARG A 463 -8.67 -43.44 -4.05
CA ARG A 463 -9.37 -42.17 -4.30
C ARG A 463 -8.57 -41.00 -3.76
N TRP A 464 -8.31 -40.05 -4.64
CA TRP A 464 -7.64 -38.79 -4.31
C TRP A 464 -8.70 -37.70 -4.15
N ARG A 465 -8.89 -37.19 -2.93
CA ARG A 465 -9.95 -36.22 -2.62
C ARG A 465 -9.83 -34.95 -3.46
N TYR A 466 -8.61 -34.47 -3.69
CA TYR A 466 -8.36 -33.20 -4.38
C TYR A 466 -8.07 -33.34 -5.87
N ARG A 467 -8.31 -34.53 -6.47
CA ARG A 467 -8.00 -34.78 -7.88
C ARG A 467 -8.75 -33.88 -8.85
N VAL A 468 -9.96 -33.46 -8.48
CA VAL A 468 -10.82 -32.59 -9.31
C VAL A 468 -10.66 -31.10 -8.99
N TRP A 469 -9.87 -30.76 -7.96
CA TRP A 469 -9.69 -29.37 -7.56
C TRP A 469 -8.78 -28.65 -8.56
N THR A 470 -9.20 -27.48 -9.05
CA THR A 470 -8.53 -26.76 -10.15
C THR A 470 -7.45 -25.77 -9.70
N LEU A 471 -7.00 -25.88 -8.45
CA LEU A 471 -6.02 -24.98 -7.85
C LEU A 471 -4.69 -24.98 -8.59
N ALA A 472 -4.34 -23.86 -9.22
CA ALA A 472 -3.13 -23.72 -10.03
C ALA A 472 -1.95 -23.13 -9.25
N ASP A 473 -2.25 -22.21 -8.34
CA ASP A 473 -1.27 -21.42 -7.60
C ASP A 473 -1.59 -21.43 -6.11
N ILE A 474 -0.56 -21.60 -5.29
CA ILE A 474 -0.68 -21.52 -3.83
C ILE A 474 0.42 -20.66 -3.22
N SER A 475 0.03 -19.89 -2.21
CA SER A 475 0.92 -19.13 -1.35
C SER A 475 0.61 -19.46 0.09
N VAL A 476 1.57 -19.96 0.85
CA VAL A 476 1.47 -20.07 2.31
C VAL A 476 2.51 -19.14 2.92
N MET A 477 2.04 -18.15 3.66
CA MET A 477 2.84 -17.13 4.32
C MET A 477 2.72 -17.26 5.82
N LYS A 478 3.79 -16.90 6.52
CA LYS A 478 3.82 -16.83 7.98
C LYS A 478 4.54 -15.56 8.42
N TRP A 479 4.04 -14.92 9.47
CA TRP A 479 4.77 -13.83 10.10
C TRP A 479 5.91 -14.34 10.97
N GLU A 480 7.13 -13.95 10.62
CA GLU A 480 8.34 -14.21 11.39
C GLU A 480 8.86 -12.91 12.02
N PHE A 481 9.13 -12.96 13.32
CA PHE A 481 9.64 -11.80 14.04
C PHE A 481 10.97 -11.31 13.44
N LYS A 482 11.07 -10.00 13.16
CA LYS A 482 12.19 -9.30 12.48
C LYS A 482 12.32 -9.54 10.97
N VAL A 483 11.68 -10.55 10.41
CA VAL A 483 11.72 -10.82 8.97
C VAL A 483 10.48 -10.24 8.27
N GLY A 484 9.32 -10.34 8.90
CA GLY A 484 8.03 -10.00 8.30
C GLY A 484 7.33 -11.26 7.79
N HIS A 485 6.49 -11.13 6.75
CA HIS A 485 5.89 -12.31 6.11
C HIS A 485 6.93 -13.05 5.28
N THR A 486 7.10 -14.34 5.55
CA THR A 486 7.95 -15.28 4.80
C THR A 486 7.07 -16.37 4.19
N TYR A 487 7.49 -16.91 3.04
CA TYR A 487 6.80 -18.05 2.41
C TYR A 487 7.23 -19.36 3.06
N SER A 488 6.26 -20.21 3.42
CA SER A 488 6.51 -21.57 3.90
C SER A 488 6.54 -22.56 2.74
N TRP A 489 7.70 -22.68 2.08
CA TRP A 489 7.92 -23.64 0.99
C TRP A 489 7.59 -25.09 1.35
N PRO A 490 7.93 -25.60 2.54
CA PRO A 490 7.56 -26.97 2.93
C PRO A 490 6.05 -27.19 2.92
N CYS A 491 5.26 -26.25 3.43
CA CYS A 491 3.79 -26.35 3.43
C CYS A 491 3.22 -26.29 2.00
N MET A 492 3.74 -25.40 1.15
CA MET A 492 3.31 -25.31 -0.25
C MET A 492 3.61 -26.60 -1.03
N LYS A 493 4.81 -27.19 -0.82
CA LYS A 493 5.19 -28.48 -1.39
C LYS A 493 4.30 -29.62 -0.90
N ALA A 494 4.00 -29.67 0.40
CA ALA A 494 3.10 -30.67 0.98
C ALA A 494 1.68 -30.60 0.39
N ILE A 495 1.14 -29.41 0.17
CA ILE A 495 -0.19 -29.24 -0.46
C ILE A 495 -0.14 -29.60 -1.94
N ALA A 496 0.88 -29.16 -2.69
CA ALA A 496 1.05 -29.53 -4.10
C ALA A 496 1.18 -31.04 -4.32
N TYR A 497 1.74 -31.76 -3.35
CA TYR A 497 1.83 -33.22 -3.42
C TYR A 497 0.47 -33.90 -3.44
N VAL A 498 -0.53 -33.37 -2.71
CA VAL A 498 -1.89 -33.93 -2.67
C VAL A 498 -2.87 -33.26 -3.63
N VAL A 499 -2.50 -32.12 -4.24
CA VAL A 499 -3.28 -31.36 -5.22
C VAL A 499 -2.53 -31.26 -6.56
N PRO A 500 -2.71 -32.24 -7.47
CA PRO A 500 -1.89 -32.37 -8.68
C PRO A 500 -1.99 -31.22 -9.69
N SER A 501 -2.99 -30.36 -9.58
CA SER A 501 -3.21 -29.20 -10.46
C SER A 501 -2.30 -28.01 -10.15
N ILE A 502 -1.66 -28.00 -8.98
CA ILE A 502 -0.76 -26.93 -8.55
C ILE A 502 0.52 -26.98 -9.38
N ARG A 503 0.84 -25.84 -10.00
CA ARG A 503 1.99 -25.67 -10.88
C ARG A 503 2.79 -24.40 -10.59
N SER A 504 2.29 -23.57 -9.68
CA SER A 504 2.88 -22.28 -9.31
C SER A 504 2.85 -22.10 -7.80
N PHE A 505 3.93 -21.52 -7.27
CA PHE A 505 4.00 -21.01 -5.90
C PHE A 505 4.17 -19.50 -5.91
N ALA A 506 3.49 -18.80 -5.00
CA ALA A 506 3.64 -17.36 -4.81
C ALA A 506 3.45 -16.53 -6.10
N GLY A 507 2.58 -16.98 -7.00
CA GLY A 507 2.32 -16.32 -8.29
C GLY A 507 3.48 -16.36 -9.30
N GLN A 508 4.53 -17.15 -9.06
CA GLN A 508 5.75 -17.14 -9.88
C GLN A 508 5.62 -17.93 -11.19
N GLY A 509 4.55 -18.71 -11.38
CA GLY A 509 4.38 -19.58 -12.54
C GLY A 509 5.20 -20.88 -12.50
N HIS A 510 5.94 -21.12 -11.41
CA HIS A 510 6.70 -22.34 -11.16
C HIS A 510 6.71 -22.72 -9.66
N MET A 511 7.11 -23.95 -9.36
CA MET A 511 7.22 -24.48 -7.98
C MET A 511 8.64 -24.42 -7.39
N ARG A 512 9.58 -23.77 -8.08
CA ARG A 512 10.97 -23.64 -7.60
C ARG A 512 11.08 -22.63 -6.47
N GLU A 513 11.92 -22.98 -5.51
CA GLU A 513 12.39 -22.11 -4.44
C GLU A 513 13.51 -21.23 -4.99
N ASP A 514 13.13 -20.28 -5.83
CA ASP A 514 14.05 -19.24 -6.28
C ASP A 514 14.10 -18.15 -5.19
N ASN A 515 15.19 -17.38 -5.16
CA ASN A 515 15.29 -16.21 -4.28
C ASN A 515 14.18 -15.24 -4.68
N ILE A 516 13.01 -15.36 -4.04
CA ILE A 516 11.86 -14.49 -4.29
C ILE A 516 12.35 -13.08 -3.98
N LEU A 517 12.52 -12.30 -5.05
CA LEU A 517 12.61 -10.86 -4.92
C LEU A 517 11.31 -10.41 -4.25
N PRO A 518 11.35 -9.54 -3.24
CA PRO A 518 10.15 -9.06 -2.56
C PRO A 518 9.12 -8.63 -3.61
N MET A 519 7.85 -9.02 -3.39
CA MET A 519 6.72 -8.84 -4.31
C MET A 519 6.84 -7.52 -5.12
N PRO A 520 6.87 -7.58 -6.46
CA PRO A 520 6.92 -6.39 -7.29
C PRO A 520 5.68 -5.54 -7.01
N GLY A 521 5.88 -4.42 -6.29
CA GLY A 521 4.82 -3.55 -5.81
C GLY A 521 4.97 -3.09 -4.36
N THR A 522 5.72 -3.80 -3.50
CA THR A 522 5.95 -3.39 -2.10
C THR A 522 7.25 -2.65 -1.85
N GLN A 523 8.20 -2.71 -2.79
CA GLN A 523 9.43 -1.91 -2.76
C GLN A 523 9.64 -1.23 -4.11
N ARG A 524 8.99 -0.09 -4.35
CA ARG A 524 9.57 0.90 -5.27
C ARG A 524 10.89 1.33 -4.63
N ARG A 525 12.02 1.14 -5.31
CA ARG A 525 13.31 1.70 -4.86
C ARG A 525 13.14 3.23 -4.88
N LEU A 526 12.83 3.82 -3.73
CA LEU A 526 12.96 5.26 -3.53
C LEU A 526 14.47 5.56 -3.64
N LEU A 527 14.89 5.99 -4.82
CA LEU A 527 16.24 6.50 -5.05
C LEU A 527 16.31 7.89 -4.43
N ASP A 528 16.86 7.97 -3.22
CA ASP A 528 17.21 9.23 -2.59
C ASP A 528 18.19 9.99 -3.50
N ILE A 529 17.95 11.28 -3.70
CA ILE A 529 18.71 12.14 -4.60
C ILE A 529 20.20 12.10 -4.24
N GLY A 530 20.51 12.09 -2.94
CA GLY A 530 21.90 12.00 -2.44
C GLY A 530 22.59 10.64 -2.67
N SER A 531 21.88 9.63 -3.18
CA SER A 531 22.40 8.29 -3.45
C SER A 531 22.54 7.97 -4.94
N ARG A 532 22.25 8.93 -5.83
CA ARG A 532 22.29 8.69 -7.28
C ARG A 532 23.73 8.53 -7.77
N PRO A 533 24.02 7.53 -8.62
CA PRO A 533 25.26 7.53 -9.39
C PRO A 533 25.24 8.73 -10.33
N LYS A 534 26.28 9.59 -10.25
CA LYS A 534 26.46 10.68 -11.20
C LYS A 534 26.47 10.10 -12.62
N PRO A 535 25.76 10.73 -13.59
CA PRO A 535 25.81 10.27 -14.96
C PRO A 535 27.25 10.42 -15.46
N PHE A 536 27.90 9.27 -15.71
CA PHE A 536 29.17 9.08 -16.40
C PHE A 536 30.07 10.33 -16.54
N ASP A 537 31.01 10.51 -15.60
CA ASP A 537 32.25 11.21 -15.90
C ASP A 537 33.08 10.28 -16.82
N THR A 538 32.87 10.38 -18.14
CA THR A 538 33.76 9.79 -19.17
C THR A 538 34.67 10.83 -19.75
#